data_AF-A0A8S0UZG6-F1
#
_entry.id   AF-A0A8S0UZG6-F1
#
_cell.length_a   1.000
_cell.length_b   1.000
_cell.length_c   1.000
_cell.angle_alpha   90.00
_cell.angle_beta   90.00
_cell.angle_gamma   90.00
#
_symmetry.space_group_name_H-M   'P 1'
#
loop_
_entity.id
_entity.type
_entity.pdbx_description
1 polymer ?
#
loop_
_entity_poly.entity_id
_entity_poly.type
_entity_poly.pdbx_seq_one_letter_code
_entity_poly.pdbx_strand_id
1 'polypeptide(L)' 'MRQVSEATKPDLVIFVLDRSIGQAAFDQAQAFKQSIAVGAVIVTKMDGHAKGGGALSA' A
#
# COMPACT_ATOMS: atom_id res chain seq x y z
N MET A 1 0.09 5.45 -12.64
CA MET A 1 0.83 4.23 -12.22
C MET A 1 0.89 3.16 -13.30
N ARG A 2 -0.21 2.79 -13.98
CA ARG A 2 -0.19 1.80 -15.07
C ARG A 2 0.87 2.08 -16.14
N GLN A 3 0.89 3.30 -16.70
CA GLN A 3 1.89 3.71 -17.69
C GLN A 3 3.34 3.55 -17.20
N VAL A 4 3.61 3.90 -15.93
CA VAL A 4 4.95 3.75 -15.34
C VAL A 4 5.30 2.27 -15.21
N SER A 5 4.37 1.44 -14.74
CA SER A 5 4.57 -0.01 -14.61
C SER A 5 4.78 -0.70 -15.96
N GLU A 6 4.05 -0.30 -17.00
CA GLU A 6 4.19 -0.84 -18.36
C GLU A 6 5.51 -0.43 -19.00
N ALA A 7 5.96 0.80 -18.77
CA ALA A 7 7.23 1.31 -19.28
C ALA A 7 8.45 0.72 -18.57
N THR A 8 8.35 0.48 -17.26
CA THR A 8 9.51 0.08 -16.42
C THR A 8 9.57 -1.41 -16.12
N LYS A 9 8.45 -2.15 -16.22
CA LYS A 9 8.35 -3.60 -15.95
C LYS A 9 9.09 -4.04 -14.67
N PRO A 10 8.71 -3.47 -13.50
CA PRO A 10 9.44 -3.73 -12.26
C PRO A 10 9.26 -5.17 -11.78
N ASP A 11 10.34 -5.78 -11.27
CA ASP A 11 10.29 -7.10 -10.63
C ASP A 11 9.51 -7.08 -9.31
N LEU A 12 9.51 -5.95 -8.61
CA LEU A 12 8.83 -5.77 -7.34
C LEU A 12 8.18 -4.39 -7.25
N VAL A 13 6.86 -4.39 -7.01
CA VAL A 13 6.09 -3.18 -6.68
C VAL A 13 5.78 -3.20 -5.19
N ILE A 14 6.21 -2.15 -4.50
CA ILE A 14 6.00 -1.99 -3.06
C ILE A 14 4.97 -0.89 -2.83
N PHE A 15 3.90 -1.22 -2.11
CA PHE A 15 2.89 -0.25 -1.70
C PHE A 15 3.21 0.25 -0.28
N VAL A 16 3.44 1.54 -0.14
CA VAL A 16 3.88 2.15 1.13
C VAL A 16 2.74 2.94 1.76
N LEU A 17 2.42 2.63 3.00
CA LEU A 17 1.32 3.20 3.77
C LEU A 17 1.81 3.86 5.03
N ASP A 18 1.06 4.84 5.50
CA ASP A 18 1.19 5.37 6.85
C ASP A 18 0.27 4.58 7.79
N ARG A 19 0.78 4.20 8.97
CA ARG A 19 0.00 3.59 10.05
C ARG A 19 -1.28 4.35 10.44
N SER A 20 -1.29 5.68 10.30
CA SER A 20 -2.42 6.54 10.67
C SER A 20 -3.63 6.44 9.74
N ILE A 21 -3.49 5.79 8.58
CA ILE A 21 -4.54 5.72 7.55
C ILE A 21 -5.77 4.92 8.01
N GLY A 22 -5.62 4.08 9.04
CA GLY A 22 -6.74 3.38 9.68
C GLY A 22 -7.51 2.50 8.69
N GLN A 23 -8.84 2.44 8.84
CA GLN A 23 -9.71 1.59 8.00
C GLN A 23 -9.68 1.97 6.50
N ALA A 24 -9.35 3.22 6.16
CA ALA A 24 -9.24 3.66 4.78
C ALA A 24 -8.08 2.98 4.00
N ALA A 25 -7.16 2.31 4.70
CA ALA A 25 -6.10 1.55 4.06
C ALA A 25 -6.64 0.48 3.12
N PHE A 26 -7.75 -0.17 3.51
CA PHE A 26 -8.32 -1.30 2.78
C PHE A 26 -8.79 -0.87 1.40
N ASP A 27 -9.60 0.18 1.32
CA ASP A 27 -10.13 0.68 0.05
C ASP A 27 -9.00 1.18 -0.86
N GLN A 28 -7.99 1.82 -0.28
CA GLN A 28 -6.85 2.35 -1.03
C GLN A 28 -5.92 1.24 -1.54
N ALA A 29 -5.66 0.21 -0.73
CA ALA A 29 -4.90 -0.96 -1.14
C ALA A 29 -5.63 -1.76 -2.22
N GLN A 30 -6.95 -1.93 -2.07
CA GLN A 30 -7.79 -2.61 -3.05
C GLN A 30 -7.76 -1.88 -4.40
N ALA A 31 -7.96 -0.56 -4.41
CA ALA A 31 -7.90 0.25 -5.62
C ALA A 31 -6.50 0.22 -6.27
N PHE A 32 -5.43 0.23 -5.46
CA PHE A 32 -4.07 0.16 -5.97
C PHE A 32 -3.74 -1.22 -6.57
N LYS A 33 -4.15 -2.31 -5.91
CA LYS A 33 -4.00 -3.69 -6.39
C LYS A 33 -4.78 -3.95 -7.68
N GLN A 34 -5.95 -3.34 -7.85
CA GLN A 34 -6.70 -3.39 -9.12
C GLN A 34 -6.02 -2.59 -10.25
N SER A 35 -5.16 -1.64 -9.90
CA SER A 35 -4.46 -0.81 -10.87
C SER A 35 -3.15 -1.46 -11.33
N ILE A 36 -2.41 -2.09 -10.43
CA ILE A 36 -1.08 -2.67 -10.65
C ILE A 36 -0.84 -3.82 -9.66
N ALA A 37 -0.11 -4.85 -10.11
CA ALA A 37 0.24 -5.99 -9.26
C ALA A 37 1.24 -5.56 -8.17
N VAL A 38 0.82 -5.61 -6.91
CA VAL A 38 1.65 -5.31 -5.74
C VAL A 38 2.27 -6.60 -5.22
N GLY A 39 3.59 -6.60 -5.01
CA GLY A 39 4.32 -7.74 -4.45
C GLY A 39 4.61 -7.62 -2.96
N ALA A 40 4.68 -6.39 -2.42
CA ALA A 40 4.92 -6.16 -1.00
C ALA A 40 4.21 -4.90 -0.49
N VAL A 41 3.96 -4.86 0.81
CA VAL A 41 3.40 -3.69 1.51
C VAL A 41 4.35 -3.28 2.64
N ILE A 42 4.60 -1.98 2.78
CA ILE A 42 5.37 -1.41 3.90
C ILE A 42 4.47 -0.46 4.67
N VAL A 43 4.35 -0.67 5.98
CA VAL A 43 3.66 0.25 6.89
C VAL A 43 4.69 1.08 7.63
N THR A 44 4.59 2.40 7.51
CA THR A 44 5.51 3.39 8.07
C THR A 44 4.91 4.09 9.30
N LYS A 45 5.74 4.87 10.00
CA LYS A 45 5.36 5.62 11.23
C LYS A 45 4.87 4.72 12.36
N MET A 46 5.52 3.55 12.50
CA MET A 46 5.24 2.56 13.54
C MET A 46 5.70 3.00 14.94
N ASP A 47 6.37 4.14 15.05
CA ASP A 47 6.81 4.79 16.29
C ASP A 47 5.69 5.55 17.04
N GLY A 48 4.54 5.80 16.40
CA GLY A 48 3.42 6.55 17.00
C GLY A 48 2.49 5.77 17.96
N HIS A 49 1.35 6.37 18.32
CA HIS A 49 0.34 5.74 19.20
C HIS A 49 -0.87 5.11 18.48
N ALA A 50 -1.13 5.44 17.21
CA ALA A 50 -2.33 5.01 16.47
C ALA A 50 -2.32 3.50 16.14
N LYS A 51 -3.26 2.63 16.53
CA LYS A 51 -3.04 1.15 16.54
C LYS A 51 -2.76 0.42 15.20
N GLY A 52 -2.74 1.08 14.04
CA GLY A 52 -2.27 0.49 12.76
C GLY A 52 -3.12 -0.66 12.17
N GLY A 53 -4.15 -1.12 12.88
CA GLY A 53 -4.91 -2.31 12.50
C GLY A 53 -5.54 -2.24 11.11
N GLY A 54 -5.99 -1.07 10.66
CA GLY A 54 -6.56 -0.94 9.32
C GLY A 54 -5.53 -1.08 8.20
N ALA A 55 -4.26 -0.70 8.43
CA ALA A 55 -3.19 -0.85 7.44
C ALA A 55 -2.72 -2.31 7.25
N LEU A 56 -2.93 -3.17 8.26
CA LEU A 56 -2.62 -4.61 8.20
C LEU A 56 -3.75 -5.44 7.60
N SER A 57 -4.99 -4.94 7.65
CA SER A 57 -6.16 -5.61 7.07
C SER A 57 -6.30 -5.40 5.55
N ALA A 58 -5.43 -4.59 4.95
CA ALA A 58 -5.48 -4.10 3.58
C ALA A 58 -4.74 -4.99 2.57
#